data_AF-M5BTL4-F1
#
_entry.id   AF-M5BTL4-F1
#
_cell.length_a   1.000
_cell.length_b   1.000
_cell.length_c   1.000
_cell.angle_alpha   90.00
_cell.angle_beta   90.00
_cell.angle_gamma   90.00
#
_symmetry.space_group_name_H-M   'P 1'
#
loop_
_entity.id
_entity.type
_entity.pdbx_description
1 polymer ?
#
loop_
_entity_poly.entity_id
_entity_poly.type
_entity_poly.pdbx_seq_one_letter_code
_entity_poly.pdbx_strand_id
1 'polypeptide(L)'
;MSEAMFRCSSHFIGGLQGPRVYAYRFDEPDPVNYERASHSADNYMLFEGTRTGSNGSVTFNALTESQRVLSDEVISYFVNFAATGDPNPPRPATGDAQATLAEAPSAQEHLSPVWPTYDTGSRIVFRAPGGGTGANRGVPGGTHIEALDENEIARCKVWEGLAEVIHI
;
A
#
# COMPACT_ATOMS: atom_id res chain seq x y z
N MET A 1 9.46 5.15 17.11
CA MET A 1 8.03 5.15 17.47
C MET A 1 7.15 4.55 16.37
N SER A 2 7.29 4.95 15.10
CA SER A 2 6.50 4.36 13.98
C SER A 2 6.61 2.83 13.87
N GLU A 3 7.80 2.26 14.10
CA GLU A 3 7.98 0.80 14.03
C GLU A 3 7.14 0.06 15.09
N ALA A 4 7.29 0.41 16.36
CA ALA A 4 6.61 -0.25 17.47
C ALA A 4 5.08 -0.09 17.42
N MET A 5 4.55 1.06 16.99
CA MET A 5 3.10 1.34 17.06
C MET A 5 2.31 0.88 15.83
N PHE A 6 2.94 0.81 14.66
CA PHE A 6 2.23 0.55 13.39
C PHE A 6 2.86 -0.57 12.59
N ARG A 7 4.16 -0.45 12.28
CA ARG A 7 4.83 -1.36 11.35
C ARG A 7 4.91 -2.77 11.90
N CYS A 8 5.39 -2.96 13.12
CA CYS A 8 5.66 -4.29 13.66
C CYS A 8 4.38 -5.06 14.02
N SER A 9 3.30 -4.38 14.38
CA SER A 9 1.99 -5.02 14.57
C SER A 9 1.51 -5.71 13.28
N SER A 10 1.86 -5.18 12.09
CA SER A 10 1.52 -5.84 10.83
C SER A 10 2.25 -7.17 10.62
N HIS A 11 3.50 -7.27 11.10
CA HIS A 11 4.27 -8.52 11.06
C HIS A 11 3.71 -9.57 11.99
N PHE A 12 3.34 -9.15 13.20
CA PHE A 12 2.71 -10.02 14.19
C PHE A 12 1.39 -10.60 13.65
N ILE A 13 0.49 -9.76 13.14
CA ILE A 13 -0.80 -10.20 12.56
C ILE A 13 -0.56 -11.12 11.35
N GLY A 14 0.39 -10.78 10.48
CA GLY A 14 0.76 -11.59 9.32
C GLY A 14 1.24 -12.99 9.71
N GLY A 15 2.08 -13.10 10.74
CA GLY A 15 2.59 -14.37 11.25
C GLY A 15 1.52 -15.29 11.85
N LEU A 16 0.42 -14.72 12.38
CA LEU A 16 -0.66 -15.51 12.99
C LEU A 16 -1.65 -16.10 11.97
N GLN A 17 -1.96 -15.36 10.92
CA GLN A 17 -3.10 -15.65 10.03
C GLN A 17 -2.65 -16.15 8.63
N GLY A 18 -1.34 -16.13 8.35
CA GLY A 18 -0.70 -16.83 7.23
C GLY A 18 -1.35 -16.58 5.86
N PRO A 19 -1.94 -17.60 5.20
CA PRO A 19 -2.41 -17.52 3.82
C PRO A 19 -3.67 -16.67 3.61
N ARG A 20 -4.23 -16.07 4.67
CA ARG A 20 -5.42 -15.20 4.59
C ARG A 20 -5.09 -13.73 4.80
N VAL A 21 -3.81 -13.40 4.94
CA VAL A 21 -3.34 -12.04 5.18
C VAL A 21 -2.69 -11.49 3.93
N TYR A 22 -3.02 -10.25 3.63
CA TYR A 22 -2.41 -9.45 2.59
C TYR A 22 -1.80 -8.22 3.25
N ALA A 23 -0.49 -8.05 3.15
CA ALA A 23 0.19 -6.86 3.66
C ALA A 23 0.55 -5.93 2.50
N TYR A 24 0.57 -4.63 2.79
CA TYR A 24 1.04 -3.62 1.86
C TYR A 24 1.97 -2.62 2.54
N ARG A 25 2.78 -1.94 1.73
CA ARG A 25 3.48 -0.72 2.10
C ARG A 25 2.97 0.41 1.21
N PHE A 26 2.67 1.55 1.83
CA PHE A 26 2.31 2.75 1.08
C PHE A 26 3.56 3.62 0.89
N ASP A 27 3.91 3.91 -0.36
CA ASP A 27 5.11 4.69 -0.73
C ASP A 27 4.77 5.91 -1.58
N GLU A 28 3.57 6.46 -1.41
CA GLU A 28 3.14 7.65 -2.12
C GLU A 28 2.91 8.79 -1.11
N PRO A 29 3.59 9.92 -1.25
CA PRO A 29 3.44 11.04 -0.33
C PRO A 29 2.12 11.79 -0.55
N ASP A 30 1.65 12.44 0.52
CA ASP A 30 0.60 13.45 0.43
C ASP A 30 1.20 14.79 -0.09
N PRO A 31 0.37 15.77 -0.51
CA PRO A 31 0.87 17.01 -1.11
C PRO A 31 1.58 17.96 -0.12
N VAL A 32 1.62 17.64 1.17
CA VAL A 32 2.25 18.47 2.20
C VAL A 32 3.66 18.02 2.51
N ASN A 33 3.97 16.72 2.39
CA ASN A 33 5.32 16.23 2.58
C ASN A 33 5.73 15.21 1.52
N TYR A 34 6.38 15.71 0.48
CA TYR A 34 6.90 14.88 -0.61
C TYR A 34 8.13 14.03 -0.25
N GLU A 35 8.71 14.19 0.95
CA GLU A 35 9.88 13.40 1.36
C GLU A 35 9.49 12.02 1.88
N ARG A 36 8.26 11.85 2.38
CA ARG A 36 7.79 10.61 3.01
C ARG A 36 6.28 10.44 2.97
N ALA A 37 5.82 9.19 2.87
CA ALA A 37 4.45 8.80 3.13
C ALA A 37 4.22 8.86 4.65
N SER A 38 3.39 9.81 5.08
CA SER A 38 3.05 10.00 6.49
C SER A 38 2.04 8.96 6.97
N HIS A 39 1.80 8.88 8.28
CA HIS A 39 0.74 8.03 8.81
C HIS A 39 -0.59 8.36 8.13
N SER A 40 -1.24 7.34 7.57
CA SER A 40 -2.49 7.44 6.83
C SER A 40 -2.45 8.30 5.56
N ALA A 41 -1.29 8.41 4.89
CA ALA A 41 -1.17 9.10 3.60
C ALA A 41 -1.97 8.42 2.47
N ASP A 42 -2.26 7.13 2.60
CA ASP A 42 -3.14 6.35 1.73
C ASP A 42 -4.57 6.91 1.64
N ASN A 43 -5.07 7.54 2.70
CA ASN A 43 -6.36 8.23 2.68
C ASN A 43 -6.45 9.31 1.59
N TYR A 44 -5.34 9.99 1.28
CA TYR A 44 -5.32 10.99 0.22
C TYR A 44 -5.67 10.38 -1.14
N MET A 45 -5.22 9.15 -1.41
CA MET A 45 -5.58 8.42 -2.62
C MET A 45 -6.98 7.83 -2.52
N LEU A 46 -7.27 7.10 -1.45
CA LEU A 46 -8.55 6.43 -1.24
C LEU A 46 -9.77 7.35 -1.28
N PHE A 47 -9.60 8.63 -0.93
CA PHE A 47 -10.66 9.62 -0.88
C PHE A 47 -10.46 10.75 -1.89
N GLU A 48 -9.96 10.44 -3.09
CA GLU A 48 -9.97 11.32 -4.26
C GLU A 48 -9.30 12.68 -4.04
N GLY A 49 -8.21 12.71 -3.26
CA GLY A 49 -7.48 13.94 -2.96
C GLY A 49 -7.93 14.63 -1.66
N THR A 50 -8.80 13.99 -0.89
CA THR A 50 -9.25 14.48 0.42
C THR A 50 -8.20 14.24 1.48
N ARG A 51 -7.78 15.31 2.16
CA ARG A 51 -6.83 15.26 3.27
C ARG A 51 -7.45 15.76 4.56
N THR A 52 -7.34 14.94 5.59
CA THR A 52 -7.85 15.25 6.94
C THR A 52 -6.72 15.75 7.83
N GLY A 53 -6.88 16.93 8.42
CA GLY A 53 -6.00 17.48 9.44
C GLY A 53 -6.23 16.82 10.81
N SER A 54 -5.30 17.04 11.74
CA SER A 54 -5.39 16.47 13.10
C SER A 54 -6.60 16.93 13.92
N ASN A 55 -7.25 18.02 13.52
CA ASN A 55 -8.47 18.56 14.13
C ASN A 55 -9.75 18.20 13.36
N GLY A 56 -9.68 17.26 12.40
CA GLY A 56 -10.82 16.88 11.56
C GLY A 56 -11.15 17.88 10.45
N SER A 57 -10.34 18.93 10.26
CA SER A 57 -10.46 19.79 9.08
C SER A 57 -10.18 19.01 7.81
N VAL A 58 -10.83 19.38 6.71
CA VAL A 58 -10.65 18.74 5.42
C VAL A 58 -10.14 19.77 4.42
N THR A 59 -9.12 19.36 3.66
CA THR A 59 -8.63 20.10 2.50
C THR A 59 -8.67 19.18 1.29
N PHE A 60 -9.00 19.74 0.13
CA PHE A 60 -9.02 19.00 -1.13
C PHE A 60 -7.83 19.42 -1.98
N ASN A 61 -7.05 18.45 -2.44
CA ASN A 61 -5.98 18.67 -3.39
C ASN A 61 -6.15 17.64 -4.50
N ALA A 62 -6.48 18.09 -5.71
CA ALA A 62 -6.73 17.20 -6.83
C ALA A 62 -5.56 16.24 -7.06
N LEU A 63 -5.86 14.96 -7.29
CA LEU A 63 -4.87 13.97 -7.68
C LEU A 63 -4.27 14.34 -9.04
N THR A 64 -2.97 14.14 -9.20
CA THR A 64 -2.33 14.12 -10.52
C THR A 64 -2.82 12.89 -11.32
N GLU A 65 -2.57 12.87 -12.63
CA GLU A 65 -2.98 11.73 -13.48
C GLU A 65 -2.39 10.40 -13.00
N SER A 66 -1.10 10.36 -12.62
CA SER A 66 -0.47 9.15 -12.10
C SER A 66 -1.04 8.73 -10.74
N GLN A 67 -1.40 9.68 -9.89
CA GLN A 67 -2.03 9.42 -8.61
C GLN A 67 -3.48 8.95 -8.75
N ARG A 68 -4.20 9.40 -9.80
CA ARG A 68 -5.51 8.86 -10.15
C ARG A 68 -5.45 7.39 -10.54
N VAL A 69 -4.46 7.01 -11.36
CA VAL A 69 -4.22 5.59 -11.68
C VAL A 69 -3.96 4.77 -10.42
N LEU A 70 -3.13 5.28 -9.49
CA LEU A 70 -2.91 4.61 -8.20
C LEU A 70 -4.20 4.52 -7.36
N SER A 71 -4.98 5.60 -7.31
CA SER A 71 -6.26 5.64 -6.57
C SER A 71 -7.21 4.56 -7.06
N ASP A 72 -7.42 4.47 -8.37
CA ASP A 72 -8.30 3.48 -8.98
C ASP A 72 -7.82 2.05 -8.68
N GLU A 73 -6.50 1.82 -8.77
CA GLU A 73 -5.87 0.52 -8.46
C GLU A 73 -6.08 0.12 -7.00
N VAL A 74 -5.73 1.00 -6.06
CA VAL A 74 -5.86 0.73 -4.62
C VAL A 74 -7.33 0.48 -4.29
N ILE A 75 -8.25 1.33 -4.75
CA ILE A 75 -9.69 1.16 -4.52
C ILE A 75 -10.16 -0.20 -5.06
N SER A 76 -9.71 -0.61 -6.26
CA SER A 76 -10.05 -1.90 -6.83
C SER A 76 -9.64 -3.07 -5.93
N TYR A 77 -8.40 -3.10 -5.44
CA TYR A 77 -7.94 -4.15 -4.51
C TYR A 77 -8.77 -4.19 -3.22
N PHE A 78 -9.02 -3.04 -2.60
CA PHE A 78 -9.77 -2.97 -1.35
C PHE A 78 -11.24 -3.39 -1.54
N VAL A 79 -11.87 -2.99 -2.65
CA VAL A 79 -13.25 -3.40 -2.98
C VAL A 79 -13.33 -4.90 -3.26
N ASN A 80 -12.39 -5.47 -4.01
CA ASN A 80 -12.35 -6.93 -4.26
C ASN A 80 -12.18 -7.71 -2.96
N PHE A 81 -11.29 -7.25 -2.08
CA PHE A 81 -11.08 -7.87 -0.78
C PHE A 81 -12.34 -7.80 0.08
N ALA A 82 -13.01 -6.63 0.13
CA ALA A 82 -14.26 -6.48 0.86
C ALA A 82 -15.37 -7.40 0.33
N ALA A 83 -15.42 -7.63 -0.99
CA ALA A 83 -16.43 -8.45 -1.63
C ALA A 83 -16.17 -9.97 -1.50
N THR A 84 -14.90 -10.39 -1.52
CA THR A 84 -14.55 -11.82 -1.72
C THR A 84 -13.57 -12.38 -0.69
N GLY A 85 -12.88 -11.54 0.08
CA GLY A 85 -11.76 -11.93 0.93
C GLY A 85 -10.43 -12.12 0.19
N ASP A 86 -10.38 -11.90 -1.13
CA ASP A 86 -9.18 -11.86 -1.96
C ASP A 86 -9.09 -10.48 -2.63
N PRO A 87 -7.99 -9.72 -2.48
CA PRO A 87 -7.86 -8.42 -3.12
C PRO A 87 -7.71 -8.54 -4.64
N ASN A 88 -7.27 -9.69 -5.16
CA ASN A 88 -7.02 -9.87 -6.57
C ASN A 88 -8.33 -10.02 -7.35
N PRO A 89 -8.42 -9.43 -8.56
CA PRO A 89 -9.59 -9.65 -9.41
C PRO A 89 -9.71 -11.13 -9.78
N PRO A 90 -10.93 -11.65 -10.01
CA PRO A 90 -11.12 -12.99 -10.54
C PRO A 90 -10.28 -13.16 -11.81
N ARG A 91 -9.46 -14.21 -11.90
CA ARG A 91 -8.65 -14.47 -13.10
C ARG A 91 -9.58 -14.56 -14.32
N PRO A 92 -9.37 -13.76 -15.37
CA PRO A 92 -10.03 -14.04 -16.64
C PRO A 92 -9.56 -15.41 -17.13
N ALA A 93 -10.46 -16.18 -17.77
CA ALA A 93 -10.20 -17.54 -18.24
C ALA A 93 -9.11 -17.66 -19.33
N THR A 94 -8.42 -16.56 -19.65
CA THR A 94 -7.43 -16.43 -20.72
C THR A 94 -6.27 -15.52 -20.28
N GLY A 95 -5.12 -16.13 -20.00
CA GLY A 95 -3.77 -15.54 -20.06
C GLY A 95 -3.48 -14.23 -19.29
N ASP A 96 -2.86 -14.37 -18.12
CA ASP A 96 -1.79 -13.53 -17.54
C ASP A 96 -1.86 -11.98 -17.54
N ALA A 97 -3.03 -11.35 -17.63
CA ALA A 97 -3.17 -9.91 -17.37
C ALA A 97 -4.34 -9.60 -16.41
N GLN A 98 -4.03 -8.90 -15.31
CA GLN A 98 -4.99 -8.34 -14.36
C GLN A 98 -5.63 -7.06 -14.92
N ALA A 99 -6.88 -6.81 -14.55
CA ALA A 99 -7.77 -5.80 -15.13
C ALA A 99 -7.10 -4.43 -15.34
N THR A 100 -7.05 -3.98 -16.59
CA THR A 100 -6.69 -2.62 -16.95
C THR A 100 -7.78 -1.65 -16.50
N LEU A 101 -7.50 -0.79 -15.53
CA LEU A 101 -8.31 0.38 -15.24
C LEU A 101 -8.11 1.39 -16.37
N ALA A 102 -8.96 1.27 -17.38
CA ALA A 102 -8.86 2.00 -18.63
C ALA A 102 -9.62 3.33 -18.57
N GLU A 103 -9.01 4.42 -18.07
CA GLU A 103 -9.47 5.81 -18.35
C GLU A 103 -8.35 6.88 -18.40
N ALA A 104 -7.06 6.52 -18.45
CA ALA A 104 -5.98 7.50 -18.62
C ALA A 104 -5.28 7.32 -19.99
N PRO A 105 -5.41 8.28 -20.93
CA PRO A 105 -4.83 8.17 -22.28
C PRO A 105 -3.28 8.17 -22.29
N SER A 106 -2.61 8.45 -21.17
CA SER A 106 -1.16 8.27 -21.00
C SER A 106 -0.76 7.18 -20.01
N ALA A 107 -1.68 6.37 -19.49
CA ALA A 107 -1.32 5.20 -18.71
C ALA A 107 -0.71 4.15 -19.66
N GLN A 108 0.61 4.24 -19.86
CA GLN A 108 1.41 3.08 -20.28
C GLN A 108 0.94 1.89 -19.45
N GLU A 109 0.47 0.83 -20.12
CA GLU A 109 -0.10 -0.39 -19.56
C GLU A 109 0.24 -0.59 -18.08
N HIS A 110 -0.59 -0.03 -17.20
CA HIS A 110 -0.37 -0.15 -15.76
C HIS A 110 -0.90 -1.53 -15.36
N LEU A 111 -0.02 -2.51 -15.39
CA LEU A 111 -0.32 -3.87 -14.95
C LEU A 111 -0.21 -3.92 -13.43
N SER A 112 -1.36 -3.93 -12.77
CA SER A 112 -1.47 -4.17 -11.34
C SER A 112 -0.99 -5.59 -11.00
N PRO A 113 0.03 -5.78 -10.15
CA PRO A 113 0.59 -7.10 -9.85
C PRO A 113 -0.40 -7.98 -9.04
N VAL A 114 -0.13 -9.28 -8.93
CA VAL A 114 -0.86 -10.12 -7.95
C VAL A 114 -0.44 -9.68 -6.56
N TRP A 115 -1.38 -9.27 -5.71
CA TRP A 115 -1.13 -9.00 -4.30
C TRP A 115 -0.95 -10.35 -3.60
N PRO A 116 0.29 -10.71 -3.18
CA PRO A 116 0.55 -12.00 -2.61
C PRO A 116 0.05 -12.09 -1.17
N THR A 117 -0.22 -13.31 -0.73
CA THR A 117 -0.47 -13.60 0.69
C THR A 117 0.83 -13.44 1.49
N TYR A 118 0.71 -13.06 2.76
CA TYR A 118 1.82 -12.69 3.62
C TYR A 118 2.85 -13.82 3.82
N ASP A 119 2.38 -15.07 3.85
CA ASP A 119 3.20 -16.28 4.01
C ASP A 119 4.18 -16.52 2.85
N THR A 120 4.00 -15.84 1.71
CA THR A 120 4.99 -15.84 0.61
C THR A 120 6.26 -15.06 0.94
N GLY A 121 6.29 -14.34 2.07
CA GLY A 121 7.44 -13.51 2.46
C GLY A 121 7.56 -12.23 1.62
N SER A 122 6.48 -11.80 0.97
CA SER A 122 6.44 -10.61 0.12
C SER A 122 5.20 -9.75 0.41
N ARG A 123 5.24 -8.48 0.01
CA ARG A 123 4.10 -7.55 0.10
C ARG A 123 4.00 -6.67 -1.14
N ILE A 124 2.81 -6.15 -1.39
CA ILE A 124 2.62 -5.12 -2.42
C ILE A 124 3.07 -3.76 -1.90
N VAL A 125 3.65 -2.94 -2.77
CA VAL A 125 4.01 -1.55 -2.51
C VAL A 125 3.16 -0.68 -3.40
N PHE A 126 2.30 0.15 -2.82
CA PHE A 126 1.49 1.10 -3.57
C PHE A 126 2.28 2.38 -3.80
N ARG A 127 2.42 2.75 -5.08
CA ARG A 127 3.15 3.94 -5.53
C ARG A 127 2.65 4.39 -6.90
N ALA A 128 2.47 5.70 -7.09
CA ALA A 128 2.06 6.21 -8.38
C ALA A 128 3.22 6.10 -9.39
N PRO A 129 2.94 5.93 -10.70
CA PRO A 129 3.98 6.01 -11.73
C PRO A 129 4.81 7.30 -11.62
N GLY A 130 6.11 7.16 -11.36
CA GLY A 130 7.03 8.30 -11.16
C GLY A 130 6.83 9.05 -9.83
N GLY A 131 5.98 8.53 -8.95
CA GLY A 131 5.80 8.99 -7.57
C GLY A 131 6.92 8.50 -6.65
N GLY A 132 6.58 8.12 -5.42
CA GLY A 132 7.57 7.56 -4.48
C GLY A 132 8.09 8.54 -3.44
N THR A 133 8.72 7.98 -2.40
CA THR A 133 9.38 8.73 -1.33
C THR A 133 10.90 8.51 -1.34
N GLY A 134 11.65 9.41 -0.69
CA GLY A 134 13.11 9.30 -0.57
C GLY A 134 13.83 9.06 -1.91
N ALA A 135 14.66 8.03 -1.97
CA ALA A 135 15.42 7.66 -3.17
C ALA A 135 14.55 7.12 -4.32
N ASN A 136 13.31 6.73 -4.04
CA ASN A 136 12.37 6.22 -5.05
C ASN A 136 11.57 7.34 -5.73
N ARG A 137 11.69 8.59 -5.25
CA ARG A 137 10.94 9.73 -5.77
C ARG A 137 11.37 10.09 -7.19
N GLY A 138 10.41 10.16 -8.11
CA GLY A 138 10.68 10.49 -9.52
C GLY A 138 11.35 9.36 -10.29
N VAL A 139 11.60 8.22 -9.65
CA VAL A 139 12.10 7.02 -10.31
C VAL A 139 10.93 6.39 -11.08
N PRO A 140 11.09 6.11 -12.38
CA PRO A 140 10.05 5.43 -13.15
C PRO A 140 9.64 4.10 -12.49
N GLY A 141 8.33 3.86 -12.44
CA GLY A 141 7.74 2.66 -11.86
C GLY A 141 6.54 2.99 -10.98
N GLY A 142 5.58 2.08 -10.94
CA GLY A 142 4.38 2.19 -10.11
C GLY A 142 4.40 1.18 -8.97
N THR A 143 3.20 0.67 -8.68
CA THR A 143 2.96 -0.44 -7.76
C THR A 143 3.79 -1.67 -8.13
N HIS A 144 4.37 -2.34 -7.14
CA HIS A 144 5.24 -3.50 -7.34
C HIS A 144 5.25 -4.42 -6.12
N ILE A 145 5.84 -5.61 -6.26
CA ILE A 145 6.04 -6.55 -5.15
C ILE A 145 7.45 -6.39 -4.60
N GLU A 146 7.56 -6.30 -3.28
CA GLU A 146 8.84 -6.35 -2.56
C GLU A 146 8.87 -7.55 -1.60
N ALA A 147 10.05 -8.13 -1.41
CA ALA A 147 10.27 -9.08 -0.33
C ALA A 147 10.19 -8.36 1.02
N LEU A 148 9.69 -9.05 2.05
CA LEU A 148 9.74 -8.53 3.41
C LEU A 148 11.21 -8.43 3.86
N ASP A 149 11.61 -7.25 4.34
CA ASP A 149 12.99 -7.00 4.78
C ASP A 149 13.31 -7.82 6.04
N GLU A 150 14.31 -8.70 5.95
CA GLU A 150 14.75 -9.54 7.07
C GLU A 150 15.21 -8.72 8.27
N ASN A 151 15.82 -7.56 8.03
CA ASN A 151 16.23 -6.66 9.12
C ASN A 151 15.01 -6.01 9.77
N GLU A 152 13.98 -5.67 9.00
CA GLU A 152 12.69 -5.20 9.51
C GLU A 152 12.04 -6.28 10.39
N ILE A 153 11.95 -7.51 9.90
CA ILE A 153 11.42 -8.65 10.66
C ILE A 153 12.20 -8.86 11.97
N ALA A 154 13.53 -8.83 11.91
CA ALA A 154 14.38 -8.98 13.09
C ALA A 154 14.13 -7.89 14.13
N ARG A 155 13.99 -6.62 13.71
CA ARG A 155 13.62 -5.52 14.62
C ARG A 155 12.22 -5.71 15.20
N CYS A 156 11.27 -6.21 14.43
CA CYS A 156 9.91 -6.42 14.91
C CYS A 156 9.79 -7.54 15.96
N LYS A 157 10.60 -8.60 15.87
CA LYS A 157 10.70 -9.62 16.94
C LYS A 157 11.17 -9.05 18.27
N VAL A 158 12.03 -8.02 18.26
CA VAL A 158 12.44 -7.32 19.48
C VAL A 158 11.25 -6.60 20.13
N TRP A 159 10.43 -5.92 19.32
CA TRP A 159 9.23 -5.23 19.81
C TRP A 159 8.17 -6.19 20.33
N GLU A 160 7.96 -7.32 19.67
CA GLU A 160 7.07 -8.39 20.14
C GLU A 160 7.52 -8.93 21.50
N GLY A 161 8.82 -9.16 21.70
CA GLY A 161 9.37 -9.60 22.99
C GLY A 161 9.22 -8.57 24.13
N LEU A 162 8.90 -7.31 23.81
CA LEU A 162 8.66 -6.25 24.78
C LEU A 162 7.18 -5.98 25.03
N ALA A 163 6.26 -6.59 24.26
CA ALA A 163 4.83 -6.25 24.24
C ALA A 163 4.20 -6.20 25.66
N GLU A 164 4.51 -7.18 26.52
CA GLU A 164 4.00 -7.20 27.90
C GLU A 164 4.51 -6.03 28.77
N VAL A 165 5.73 -5.55 28.53
CA VAL A 165 6.36 -4.45 29.27
C VAL A 165 5.80 -3.10 28.85
N ILE A 166 5.46 -2.97 27.56
CA ILE A 166 4.96 -1.72 26.97
C ILE A 166 3.43 -1.66 26.89
N HIS A 167 2.75 -2.72 27.33
CA HIS A 167 1.28 -2.85 27.38
C HIS A 167 0.62 -2.61 26.01
N ILE A 168 1.12 -3.27 24.97
CA ILE A 168 0.58 -3.26 23.60
C ILE A 168 0.15 -4.67 23.22
#